data_AF-A0A355G1G0-F1
#
_entry.id   AF-A0A355G1G0-F1
#
_cell.length_a   1.000
_cell.length_b   1.000
_cell.length_c   1.000
_cell.angle_alpha   90.00
_cell.angle_beta   90.00
_cell.angle_gamma   90.00
#
_symmetry.space_group_name_H-M   'P 1'
#
loop_
_entity.id
_entity.type
_entity.pdbx_description
1 polymer ?
#
loop_
_entity_poly.entity_id
_entity_poly.type
_entity_poly.pdbx_seq_one_letter_code
_entity_poly.pdbx_strand_id
1 'polypeptide(L)' 'MTEIIKANQAKEFDAFVASHPKGHFMQQSAWSKVKNNWMWRGIICRNDKNEIVATMAVLIRRLPGGV' A
#
# COMPACT_ATOMS: atom_id res chain seq x y z
N MET A 1 -0.64 -5.90 -14.73
CA MET A 1 -1.73 -6.39 -13.86
C MET A 1 -1.74 -5.61 -12.54
N THR A 2 -2.91 -5.33 -11.97
CA THR A 2 -3.03 -4.64 -10.66
C THR A 2 -3.61 -5.56 -9.60
N GLU A 3 -3.02 -5.57 -8.40
CA GLU A 3 -3.49 -6.34 -7.25
C GLU A 3 -3.67 -5.45 -6.01
N ILE A 4 -4.66 -5.78 -5.17
CA ILE A 4 -4.93 -5.09 -3.90
C ILE A 4 -4.56 -6.00 -2.74
N ILE A 5 -3.72 -5.52 -1.84
CA ILE A 5 -3.18 -6.28 -0.71
C ILE A 5 -3.54 -5.65 0.64
N LYS A 6 -3.57 -6.49 1.68
CA LYS A 6 -3.70 -6.07 3.08
C LYS A 6 -2.32 -5.85 3.71
N ALA A 7 -2.28 -5.15 4.85
CA ALA A 7 -1.01 -4.85 5.53
C ALA A 7 -0.20 -6.09 5.90
N ASN A 8 -0.85 -7.20 6.25
CA ASN A 8 -0.17 -8.47 6.55
C ASN A 8 0.39 -9.21 5.32
N GLN A 9 0.13 -8.70 4.11
CA GLN A 9 0.64 -9.25 2.83
C GLN A 9 1.68 -8.32 2.18
N ALA A 10 2.07 -7.23 2.85
CA ALA A 10 2.80 -6.12 2.24
C ALA A 10 4.33 -6.28 2.19
N LYS A 11 4.88 -7.48 2.42
CA LYS A 11 6.34 -7.67 2.49
C LYS A 11 7.06 -7.21 1.22
N GLU A 12 6.59 -7.64 0.04
CA GLU A 12 7.18 -7.26 -1.25
C GLU A 12 6.92 -5.79 -1.59
N PHE A 13 5.73 -5.30 -1.26
CA PHE A 13 5.35 -3.89 -1.40
C PHE A 13 6.29 -2.98 -0.59
N ASP A 14 6.52 -3.31 0.69
CA ASP A 14 7.35 -2.50 1.58
C ASP A 14 8.81 -2.50 1.16
N ALA A 15 9.31 -3.63 0.63
CA ALA A 15 10.65 -3.72 0.05
C ALA A 15 10.80 -2.83 -1.19
N PHE A 16 9.79 -2.80 -2.08
CA PHE A 16 9.78 -1.90 -3.23
C PHE A 16 9.74 -0.42 -2.80
N VAL A 17 8.86 -0.08 -1.86
CA VAL A 17 8.77 1.31 -1.34
C VAL A 17 10.09 1.75 -0.70
N ALA A 18 10.77 0.86 0.04
CA ALA A 18 12.03 1.17 0.69
C ALA A 18 13.20 1.37 -0.27
N SER A 19 13.22 0.65 -1.41
CA SER A 19 14.30 0.74 -2.39
C SER A 19 14.08 1.81 -3.46
N HIS A 20 12.84 2.26 -3.66
CA HIS A 20 12.50 3.21 -4.73
C HIS A 20 12.96 4.64 -4.40
N PRO A 21 13.58 5.39 -5.33
CA PRO A 21 14.08 6.75 -5.06
C PRO A 21 12.98 7.76 -4.74
N LYS A 22 11.73 7.44 -5.10
CA LYS A 22 10.52 8.22 -4.74
C LYS A 22 9.72 7.61 -3.58
N GLY A 23 10.31 6.64 -2.88
CA GLY A 23 9.70 5.96 -1.75
C GLY A 23 9.48 6.91 -0.57
N HIS A 24 8.37 6.70 0.15
CA HIS A 24 8.07 7.47 1.36
C HIS A 24 7.59 6.52 2.46
N PHE A 25 8.08 6.68 3.70
CA PHE A 25 7.74 5.78 4.81
C PHE A 25 6.22 5.69 5.08
N MET A 26 5.48 6.80 4.87
CA MET A 26 4.01 6.82 4.95
C MET A 26 3.31 5.91 3.93
N GLN A 27 4.00 5.44 2.89
CA GLN A 27 3.46 4.45 1.97
C GLN A 27 3.60 3.03 2.50
N GLN A 28 4.54 2.75 3.41
CA GLN A 28 4.75 1.39 3.92
C GLN A 28 3.59 0.90 4.81
N SER A 29 3.42 -0.41 4.88
CA SER A 29 2.38 -1.06 5.68
C SER A 29 2.46 -0.74 7.17
N ALA A 30 3.66 -0.44 7.68
CA ALA A 30 3.86 0.02 9.06
C ALA A 30 3.03 1.27 9.39
N TRP A 31 2.74 2.11 8.40
CA TRP A 31 1.89 3.30 8.56
C TRP A 31 0.45 2.96 8.96
N SER A 32 -0.03 1.74 8.66
CA SER A 32 -1.33 1.25 9.15
C SER A 32 -1.40 1.16 10.68
N LYS A 33 -0.25 0.99 11.36
CA LYS A 33 -0.18 0.99 12.83
C LYS A 33 -0.29 2.40 13.40
N VAL A 34 0.27 3.40 12.70
CA VAL A 34 0.19 4.81 13.08
C VAL A 34 -1.22 5.36 12.82
N LYS A 35 -1.81 5.00 11.68
CA LYS A 35 -3.19 5.36 11.29
C LYS A 35 -4.14 4.18 11.51
N ASN A 36 -4.14 3.62 12.72
CA ASN A 36 -4.95 2.45 13.08
C ASN A 36 -6.47 2.68 13.01
N ASN A 37 -6.92 3.93 12.96
CA ASN A 37 -8.31 4.34 12.75
C ASN A 37 -8.70 4.44 11.25
N TRP A 38 -7.79 4.10 10.34
CA TRP A 38 -8.04 4.00 8.91
C TRP A 38 -7.72 2.59 8.42
N MET A 39 -8.51 2.09 7.47
CA MET A 39 -8.20 0.85 6.78
C MET A 39 -7.11 1.10 5.75
N TRP A 40 -5.98 0.42 5.91
CA TRP A 40 -4.89 0.46 4.94
C TRP A 40 -5.07 -0.59 3.84
N ARG A 41 -4.78 -0.21 2.58
CA ARG A 41 -4.62 -1.12 1.44
C ARG A 41 -3.41 -0.72 0.62
N GLY A 42 -2.66 -1.70 0.16
CA GLY A 42 -1.61 -1.51 -0.84
C GLY A 42 -2.12 -1.92 -2.21
N ILE A 43 -1.70 -1.19 -3.23
CA ILE A 43 -1.93 -1.51 -4.64
C ILE A 43 -0.57 -1.75 -5.27
N ILE A 44 -0.42 -2.88 -5.95
CA ILE A 44 0.79 -3.24 -6.70
C ILE A 44 0.42 -3.28 -8.18
N CYS A 45 1.24 -2.67 -9.02
CA CYS A 45 1.19 -2.83 -10.47
C CYS A 45 2.39 -3.66 -10.93
N ARG A 46 2.12 -4.71 -11.73
CA ARG A 46 3.13 -5.58 -12.31
C ARG A 46 3.15 -5.51 -13.83
N ASN A 47 4.34 -5.60 -14.43
CA ASN A 47 4.53 -5.77 -15.87
C ASN A 47 4.28 -7.23 -16.30
N ASP A 48 4.48 -7.52 -17.59
CA ASP A 48 4.28 -8.86 -18.18
C ASP A 48 5.29 -9.91 -17.68
N LYS A 49 6.41 -9.46 -17.09
CA LYS A 49 7.41 -10.32 -16.44
C LYS A 49 7.11 -10.55 -14.95
N ASN A 50 5.95 -10.11 -14.47
CA ASN A 50 5.51 -10.19 -13.08
C ASN A 50 6.35 -9.35 -12.09
N GLU A 51 7.13 -8.39 -12.59
CA GLU A 51 7.94 -7.47 -11.77
C GLU A 51 7.08 -6.28 -11.33
N ILE A 52 7.28 -5.82 -10.08
CA ILE A 52 6.62 -4.61 -9.58
C ILE A 52 7.17 -3.39 -10.31
N VAL A 53 6.29 -2.62 -10.95
CA VAL A 53 6.64 -1.36 -11.65
C VAL A 53 6.11 -0.12 -10.94
N ALA A 54 5.10 -0.28 -10.08
CA ALA A 54 4.58 0.80 -9.27
C ALA A 54 3.83 0.26 -8.04
N THR A 55 3.78 1.09 -6.99
CA THR A 55 3.00 0.83 -5.79
C THR A 55 2.25 2.08 -5.33
N MET A 56 1.15 1.87 -4.61
CA MET A 56 0.42 2.95 -3.93
C MET A 56 -0.24 2.42 -2.66
N ALA A 57 -0.07 3.12 -1.55
CA ALA A 57 -0.83 2.88 -0.34
C ALA A 57 -1.99 3.86 -0.23
N VAL A 58 -3.17 3.31 0.09
CA VAL A 58 -4.38 4.08 0.34
C VAL A 58 -4.85 3.87 1.77
N LEU A 59 -5.31 4.95 2.38
CA LEU A 59 -6.00 4.94 3.67
C LEU A 59 -7.48 5.22 3.42
N ILE A 60 -8.33 4.31 3.89
CA ILE A 60 -9.78 4.37 3.72
C ILE A 60 -10.40 4.60 5.09
N ARG A 61 -11.24 5.63 5.24
CA ARG A 61 -12.06 5.85 6.43
C ARG A 61 -13.52 6.01 6.06
N ARG A 62 -14.40 5.64 6.98
CA ARG A 62 -15.81 6.01 6.90
C ARG A 62 -15.99 7.45 7.35
N LEU A 63 -16.82 8.20 6.64
CA LEU A 63 -17.22 9.55 7.02
C LEU A 63 -18.57 9.51 7.76
N PRO A 64 -18.87 10.49 8.64
CA PRO A 64 -20.19 10.64 9.22
C PRO A 64 -21.26 10.72 8.13
N GLY A 65 -22.36 9.96 8.27
CA GLY A 65 -23.46 9.93 7.29
C GLY A 65 -23.22 9.08 6.05
N GLY A 66 -22.08 8.39 5.93
CA GLY A 66 -21.85 7.43 4.84
C GLY A 66 -22.62 6.12 5.07
N VAL A 67 -23.61 5.86 4.22
CA VAL A 67 -24.29 4.55 4.10
C VAL A 67 -23.28 3.43 3.87
#